data_AF-A0A922SI39-F1
#
_entry.id   AF-A0A922SI39-F1
#
_cell.length_a   1.000
_cell.length_b   1.000
_cell.length_c   1.000
_cell.angle_alpha   90.00
_cell.angle_beta   90.00
_cell.angle_gamma   90.00
#
_symmetry.space_group_name_H-M   'P 1'
#
loop_
_entity.id
_entity.type
_entity.pdbx_description
1 polymer ?
#
loop_
_entity_poly.entity_id
_entity_poly.type
_entity_poly.pdbx_seq_one_letter_code
_entity_poly.pdbx_strand_id
1 'polypeptide(L)'
;MELYEGKQRWSGAGAAFRSLWAERAPGVERRAYIVPAAPAAAAITSTERSLTDKHLLLTDKYNIQLTSKLNNRLHYVFPVALSSGAIVEVPWVYLEARRGAGEEGGALPAAAPELALAADARLNYNRTLARPRGLHTAPAGLESTSLVLATGLDLFYTRVAPSKTFDLLKDDFDYYLITIVLAALIVATYSTKYFASRKMLKLAWK
;
A
#
# COMPACT_ATOMS: atom_id res chain seq x y z
N MET A 1 -14.80 -8.47 5.79
CA MET A 1 -16.26 -8.29 5.67
C MET A 1 -16.47 -6.93 5.07
N GLU A 2 -17.26 -6.86 4.01
CA GLU A 2 -17.57 -5.64 3.27
C GLU A 2 -19.08 -5.40 3.32
N LEU A 3 -19.46 -4.14 3.43
CA LEU A 3 -20.83 -3.67 3.62
C LEU A 3 -21.24 -2.85 2.39
N TYR A 4 -22.36 -3.21 1.77
CA TYR A 4 -22.85 -2.55 0.56
C TYR A 4 -24.29 -2.06 0.70
N GLU A 5 -24.59 -0.87 0.17
CA GLU A 5 -25.96 -0.32 0.16
C GLU A 5 -26.85 -0.95 -0.93
N GLY A 6 -26.25 -1.52 -1.98
CA GLY A 6 -26.94 -2.08 -3.15
C GLY A 6 -26.70 -1.25 -4.42
N LYS A 7 -27.54 -1.43 -5.46
CA LYS A 7 -27.41 -0.71 -6.74
C LYS A 7 -27.83 0.76 -6.68
N GLN A 8 -28.65 1.12 -5.68
CA GLN A 8 -29.13 2.48 -5.45
C GLN A 8 -28.70 2.93 -4.07
N ARG A 9 -28.29 4.20 -3.95
CA ARG A 9 -27.96 4.84 -2.67
C ARG A 9 -29.21 4.95 -1.81
N TRP A 10 -29.07 4.77 -0.50
CA TRP A 10 -30.21 4.91 0.42
C TRP A 10 -30.63 6.36 0.63
N SER A 11 -29.69 7.30 0.52
CA SER A 11 -29.95 8.74 0.62
C SER A 11 -29.67 9.45 -0.71
N GLY A 12 -30.33 10.59 -0.92
CA GLY A 12 -30.02 11.49 -2.03
C GLY A 12 -28.56 11.93 -2.03
N ALA A 13 -28.04 12.30 -3.20
CA ALA A 13 -26.67 12.79 -3.33
C ALA A 13 -26.45 14.04 -2.47
N GLY A 14 -25.44 14.03 -1.60
CA GLY A 14 -25.11 15.13 -0.69
C GLY A 14 -25.92 15.17 0.61
N ALA A 15 -26.89 14.27 0.81
CA ALA A 15 -27.60 14.17 2.08
C ALA A 15 -26.69 13.58 3.17
N ALA A 16 -26.77 14.12 4.39
CA ALA A 16 -26.01 13.62 5.54
C ALA A 16 -26.50 12.24 5.98
N PHE A 17 -25.57 11.33 6.28
CA PHE A 17 -25.87 10.02 6.85
C PHE A 17 -26.44 10.17 8.27
N ARG A 18 -27.52 9.44 8.58
CA ARG A 18 -28.15 9.42 9.91
C ARG A 18 -28.39 7.98 10.35
N SER A 19 -27.75 7.57 11.44
CA SER A 19 -27.87 6.21 11.98
C SER A 19 -29.25 5.91 12.60
N LEU A 20 -29.99 6.95 13.01
CA LEU A 20 -31.31 6.81 13.65
C LEU A 20 -32.43 6.38 12.70
N TRP A 21 -32.24 6.56 11.39
CA TRP A 21 -33.23 6.25 10.35
C TRP A 21 -32.68 5.28 9.30
N ALA A 22 -31.76 4.41 9.72
CA ALA A 22 -31.31 3.31 8.88
C ALA A 22 -32.44 2.26 8.77
N GLU A 23 -33.34 2.46 7.81
CA GLU A 23 -34.49 1.56 7.57
C GLU A 23 -34.08 0.20 6.98
N ARG A 24 -32.86 0.07 6.46
CA ARG A 24 -32.37 -1.12 5.77
C ARG A 24 -31.02 -1.55 6.30
N ALA A 25 -30.85 -2.87 6.41
CA ALA A 25 -29.56 -3.47 6.70
C ALA A 25 -28.69 -3.52 5.44
N PRO A 26 -27.39 -3.23 5.55
CA PRO A 26 -26.47 -3.32 4.41
C PRO A 26 -26.31 -4.77 3.96
N GLY A 27 -26.12 -4.96 2.66
CA GLY A 27 -25.68 -6.24 2.11
C GLY A 27 -24.30 -6.57 2.67
N VAL A 28 -24.16 -7.77 3.23
CA VAL A 28 -22.92 -8.24 3.84
C VAL A 28 -22.25 -9.25 2.94
N GLU A 29 -21.01 -8.97 2.56
CA GLU A 29 -20.17 -9.95 1.90
C GLU A 29 -18.96 -10.27 2.76
N ARG A 30 -18.66 -11.56 2.83
CA ARG A 30 -17.62 -12.08 3.71
C ARG A 30 -16.82 -13.13 2.99
N ARG A 31 -15.52 -13.10 3.25
CA ARG A 31 -14.57 -14.10 2.78
C ARG A 31 -13.54 -14.34 3.87
N ALA A 32 -13.06 -15.57 3.94
CA ALA A 32 -12.01 -16.00 4.85
C ALA A 32 -10.79 -16.41 4.03
N TYR A 33 -9.61 -16.14 4.58
CA TYR A 33 -8.31 -16.44 3.99
C TYR A 33 -7.45 -17.19 5.01
N ILE A 34 -6.63 -18.10 4.52
CA ILE A 34 -5.63 -18.82 5.30
C ILE A 34 -4.35 -17.99 5.25
N VAL A 35 -3.85 -17.60 6.41
CA VAL A 35 -2.58 -16.86 6.55
C VAL A 35 -1.51 -17.83 7.04
N PRO A 36 -0.38 -18.01 6.33
CA PRO A 36 0.69 -18.93 6.70
C PRO A 36 1.59 -18.39 7.83
N ALA A 37 1.04 -17.57 8.72
CA ALA A 37 1.74 -16.93 9.84
C ALA A 37 0.78 -16.69 11.00
N ALA A 38 1.32 -16.47 12.20
CA ALA A 38 0.54 -16.18 13.41
C ALA A 38 0.66 -14.69 13.77
N PRO A 39 -0.22 -13.81 13.24
CA PRO A 39 -0.09 -12.38 13.45
C PRO A 39 -0.19 -12.01 14.93
N ALA A 40 0.75 -11.21 15.41
CA ALA A 40 0.76 -10.59 16.73
C ALA A 40 -0.16 -9.38 16.80
N ALA A 41 -0.12 -8.56 15.75
CA ALA A 41 -0.88 -7.34 15.60
C ALA A 41 -1.16 -7.09 14.11
N ALA A 42 -2.20 -6.30 13.86
CA ALA A 42 -2.56 -5.86 12.53
C ALA A 42 -2.98 -4.38 12.58
N ALA A 43 -2.69 -3.63 11.52
CA ALA A 43 -3.12 -2.26 11.35
C ALA A 43 -3.38 -1.96 9.87
N ILE A 44 -4.14 -0.92 9.57
CA ILE A 44 -4.42 -0.49 8.19
C ILE A 44 -3.74 0.85 7.96
N THR A 45 -3.16 1.06 6.79
CA THR A 45 -2.59 2.36 6.42
C THR A 45 -3.65 3.45 6.39
N SER A 46 -3.29 4.64 6.86
CA SER A 46 -4.18 5.81 6.91
C SER A 46 -3.45 7.04 6.36
N THR A 47 -4.16 7.80 5.53
CA THR A 47 -3.72 9.04 4.88
C THR A 47 -4.79 10.11 5.10
N GLU A 48 -4.43 11.38 4.90
CA GLU A 48 -5.30 12.52 5.26
C GLU A 48 -6.64 12.48 4.51
N ARG A 49 -6.61 12.17 3.22
CA ARG A 49 -7.80 12.14 2.35
C ARG A 49 -8.26 10.73 2.03
N SER A 50 -7.54 9.69 2.47
CA SER A 50 -7.80 8.28 2.15
C SER A 50 -7.95 8.04 0.63
N LEU A 51 -7.17 8.77 -0.17
CA LEU A 51 -7.15 8.65 -1.64
C LEU A 51 -6.26 7.49 -2.11
N THR A 52 -5.18 7.21 -1.39
CA THR A 52 -4.32 6.05 -1.67
C THR A 52 -5.02 4.74 -1.36
N ASP A 53 -4.52 3.66 -1.99
CA ASP A 53 -4.89 2.31 -1.63
C ASP A 53 -4.61 2.03 -0.14
N LYS A 54 -5.51 1.25 0.46
CA LYS A 54 -5.35 0.79 1.83
C LYS A 54 -4.59 -0.52 1.82
N HIS A 55 -3.54 -0.59 2.60
CA HIS A 55 -2.78 -1.82 2.78
C HIS A 55 -2.91 -2.28 4.23
N LEU A 56 -3.09 -3.59 4.41
CA LEU A 56 -3.13 -4.26 5.69
C LEU A 56 -1.69 -4.60 6.10
N LEU A 57 -1.28 -4.10 7.25
CA LEU A 57 -0.01 -4.40 7.86
C LEU A 57 -0.21 -5.53 8.86
N LEU A 58 0.55 -6.60 8.70
CA LEU A 58 0.57 -7.74 9.60
C LEU A 58 1.96 -7.86 10.20
N THR A 59 2.03 -8.05 11.52
CA THR A 59 3.29 -8.37 12.18
C THR A 59 3.21 -9.73 12.84
N ASP A 60 4.28 -10.50 12.74
CA ASP A 60 4.37 -11.86 13.24
C ASP A 60 4.94 -11.92 14.67
N LYS A 61 4.49 -12.89 15.47
CA LYS A 61 4.94 -13.05 16.86
C LYS A 61 6.35 -13.63 16.90
N TYR A 62 7.37 -12.77 17.07
CA TYR A 62 8.70 -13.25 17.47
C TYR A 62 8.70 -13.69 18.95
N ASN A 63 8.67 -15.00 19.20
CA ASN A 63 8.86 -15.54 20.55
C ASN A 63 10.35 -15.77 20.79
N ILE A 64 10.95 -14.99 21.68
CA ILE A 64 12.27 -15.31 22.24
C ILE A 64 12.12 -16.62 22.99
N GLN A 65 12.81 -17.67 22.53
CA GLN A 65 12.79 -18.97 23.17
C GLN A 65 13.61 -18.89 24.46
N LEU A 66 12.94 -18.56 25.57
CA LEU A 66 13.58 -18.54 26.89
C LEU A 66 13.82 -19.99 27.34
N THR A 67 15.04 -20.48 27.19
CA THR A 67 15.44 -21.79 27.73
C THR A 67 15.69 -21.64 29.23
N SER A 68 14.75 -22.09 30.08
CA SER A 68 15.01 -22.22 31.51
C SER A 68 15.49 -23.65 31.81
N LYS A 69 16.70 -23.77 32.36
CA LYS A 69 17.21 -25.03 32.92
C LYS A 69 16.72 -25.17 34.36
N LEU A 70 15.62 -25.89 34.57
CA LEU A 70 15.31 -26.46 35.88
C LEU A 70 15.84 -27.91 35.90
N ASN A 71 16.64 -28.27 36.89
CA ASN A 71 17.06 -29.65 37.17
C ASN A 71 17.78 -30.37 36.00
N ASN A 72 18.66 -29.66 35.29
CA ASN A 72 19.47 -30.23 34.20
C ASN A 72 18.67 -30.88 33.04
N ARG A 73 17.36 -30.62 32.97
CA ARG A 73 16.47 -31.08 31.90
C ARG A 73 16.09 -29.87 31.04
N LEU A 74 16.43 -29.92 29.76
CA LEU A 74 16.07 -28.87 28.80
C LEU A 74 14.58 -28.98 28.50
N HIS A 75 13.77 -28.07 29.07
CA HIS A 75 12.37 -27.92 28.69
C HIS A 75 12.29 -26.97 27.48
N TYR A 76 12.24 -27.54 26.28
CA TYR A 76 11.89 -26.80 25.07
C TYR A 76 10.37 -26.55 25.08
N VAL A 77 9.96 -25.33 25.41
CA VAL A 77 8.62 -24.87 25.06
C VAL A 77 8.68 -24.51 23.58
N PHE A 78 8.10 -25.36 22.73
CA PHE A 78 8.02 -25.17 21.28
C PHE A 78 6.79 -24.31 20.93
N PRO A 79 6.91 -23.01 20.62
CA PRO A 79 5.92 -22.36 19.79
C PRO A 79 6.18 -22.76 18.34
N VAL A 80 5.39 -23.71 17.83
CA VAL A 80 5.33 -24.06 16.40
C VAL A 80 4.56 -22.96 15.67
N ALA A 81 5.23 -21.85 15.41
CA ALA A 81 4.86 -20.89 14.38
C ALA A 81 6.13 -20.18 13.97
N LEU A 82 6.42 -20.14 12.67
CA LEU A 82 7.51 -19.34 12.10
C LEU A 82 7.37 -17.94 12.68
N SER A 83 8.31 -17.57 13.55
CA SER A 83 8.29 -16.37 14.36
C SER A 83 9.45 -15.53 13.84
N SER A 84 9.20 -14.86 12.72
CA SER A 84 10.20 -14.13 11.94
C SER A 84 10.36 -12.67 12.40
N GLY A 85 9.42 -12.20 13.25
CA GLY A 85 9.33 -10.80 13.67
C GLY A 85 9.20 -9.85 12.49
N ALA A 86 8.70 -10.32 11.35
CA ALA A 86 8.51 -9.55 10.13
C ALA A 86 7.29 -8.62 10.27
N ILE A 87 7.35 -7.47 9.60
CA ILE A 87 6.16 -6.68 9.27
C ILE A 87 5.94 -6.84 7.77
N VAL A 88 4.79 -7.37 7.39
CA VAL A 88 4.42 -7.62 6.00
C VAL A 88 3.25 -6.73 5.64
N GLU A 89 3.34 -6.13 4.46
CA GLU A 89 2.29 -5.33 3.86
C GLU A 89 1.47 -6.16 2.88
N VAL A 90 0.15 -6.11 2.99
CA VAL A 90 -0.78 -6.82 2.12
C VAL A 90 -1.78 -5.82 1.53
N PRO A 91 -1.76 -5.59 0.21
CA PRO A 91 -2.74 -4.74 -0.44
C PRO A 91 -4.18 -5.20 -0.19
N TRP A 92 -5.08 -4.27 0.16
CA TRP A 92 -6.48 -4.60 0.44
C TRP A 92 -7.19 -5.25 -0.74
N VAL A 93 -6.75 -4.94 -1.96
CA VAL A 93 -7.24 -5.55 -3.21
C VAL A 93 -7.13 -7.08 -3.20
N TYR A 94 -6.16 -7.67 -2.48
CA TYR A 94 -6.07 -9.13 -2.35
C TYR A 94 -7.14 -9.73 -1.43
N LEU A 95 -7.69 -8.92 -0.52
CA LEU A 95 -8.62 -9.31 0.55
C LEU A 95 -10.09 -9.00 0.23
N GLU A 96 -10.38 -8.56 -0.99
CA GLU A 96 -11.73 -8.19 -1.43
C GLU A 96 -12.69 -9.39 -1.40
N ALA A 97 -13.90 -9.19 -0.86
CA ALA A 97 -14.87 -10.27 -0.72
C ALA A 97 -15.41 -10.74 -2.07
N ARG A 98 -15.54 -9.81 -3.04
CA ARG A 98 -16.12 -10.03 -4.38
C ARG A 98 -15.24 -10.72 -5.40
N ARG A 99 -13.97 -11.03 -5.07
CA ARG A 99 -13.02 -11.60 -6.05
C ARG A 99 -13.55 -12.89 -6.69
N GLY A 100 -13.83 -12.88 -7.99
CA GLY A 100 -14.33 -14.04 -8.71
C GLY A 100 -15.73 -14.52 -8.31
N ALA A 101 -16.50 -13.70 -7.58
CA ALA A 101 -17.90 -13.98 -7.24
C ALA A 101 -18.83 -13.12 -8.12
N GLY A 102 -19.19 -13.63 -9.31
CA GLY A 102 -20.30 -13.10 -10.14
C GLY A 102 -19.90 -12.41 -11.45
N GLU A 103 -20.87 -12.34 -12.37
CA GLU A 103 -20.76 -11.84 -13.76
C GLU A 103 -20.37 -10.34 -13.88
N GLU A 104 -20.52 -9.56 -12.81
CA GLU A 104 -20.13 -8.13 -12.72
C GLU A 104 -18.90 -7.92 -11.79
N GLY A 105 -18.33 -9.00 -11.23
CA GLY A 105 -17.20 -8.96 -10.30
C GLY A 105 -15.91 -8.58 -11.03
N GLY A 106 -15.17 -7.61 -10.49
CA GLY A 106 -14.04 -6.94 -11.15
C GLY A 106 -12.98 -7.90 -11.71
N ALA A 107 -12.16 -7.37 -12.62
CA ALA A 107 -11.19 -8.06 -13.50
C ALA A 107 -10.11 -8.93 -12.80
N LEU A 108 -10.24 -9.19 -11.49
CA LEU A 108 -9.30 -9.93 -10.68
C LEU A 108 -9.71 -11.41 -10.60
N PRO A 109 -8.76 -12.34 -10.83
CA PRO A 109 -9.03 -13.78 -10.84
C PRO A 109 -9.52 -14.26 -9.46
N ALA A 110 -10.24 -15.38 -9.41
CA ALA A 110 -10.72 -15.96 -8.15
C ALA A 110 -9.61 -16.03 -7.08
N ALA A 111 -9.92 -15.59 -5.86
CA ALA A 111 -8.91 -15.60 -4.79
C ALA A 111 -8.55 -17.01 -4.36
N ALA A 112 -7.26 -17.33 -4.44
CA ALA A 112 -6.69 -18.48 -3.78
C ALA A 112 -7.01 -18.39 -2.27
N PRO A 113 -7.36 -19.50 -1.62
CA PRO A 113 -7.68 -19.51 -0.20
C PRO A 113 -6.48 -19.15 0.67
N GLU A 114 -5.26 -19.34 0.17
CA GLU A 114 -4.02 -19.03 0.87
C GLU A 114 -3.49 -17.64 0.50
N LEU A 115 -3.20 -16.83 1.52
CA LEU A 115 -2.61 -15.52 1.36
C LEU A 115 -1.08 -15.67 1.26
N ALA A 116 -0.53 -15.47 0.06
CA ALA A 116 0.91 -15.47 -0.16
C ALA A 116 1.53 -14.22 0.48
N LEU A 117 2.31 -14.42 1.55
CA LEU A 117 3.10 -13.36 2.17
C LEU A 117 4.43 -13.25 1.42
N ALA A 118 4.48 -12.35 0.43
CA ALA A 118 5.70 -12.12 -0.34
C ALA A 118 6.83 -11.57 0.55
N ALA A 119 8.03 -12.15 0.43
CA ALA A 119 9.21 -11.66 1.16
C ALA A 119 9.57 -10.22 0.78
N ASP A 120 9.27 -9.80 -0.46
CA ASP A 120 9.50 -8.44 -0.95
C ASP A 120 8.57 -7.41 -0.30
N ALA A 121 7.42 -7.83 0.22
CA ALA A 121 6.47 -6.97 0.93
C ALA A 121 6.83 -6.78 2.41
N ARG A 122 8.04 -7.18 2.83
CA ARG A 122 8.53 -7.07 4.20
C ARG A 122 9.12 -5.68 4.45
N LEU A 123 8.46 -4.90 5.30
CA LEU A 123 8.84 -3.52 5.61
C LEU A 123 10.09 -3.40 6.48
N ASN A 124 10.34 -4.37 7.34
CA ASN A 124 11.42 -4.31 8.32
C ASN A 124 12.75 -4.87 7.83
N TYR A 125 12.86 -5.26 6.55
CA TYR A 125 14.08 -5.83 5.95
C TYR A 125 14.79 -6.80 6.92
N ASN A 126 16.13 -6.88 6.91
CA ASN A 126 16.91 -7.78 7.78
C ASN A 126 16.93 -7.35 9.28
N ARG A 127 15.89 -6.66 9.76
CA ARG A 127 15.73 -6.23 11.16
C ARG A 127 14.52 -6.90 11.78
N THR A 128 14.72 -7.99 12.50
CA THR A 128 13.66 -8.69 13.21
C THR A 128 13.21 -7.90 14.44
N LEU A 129 11.90 -7.83 14.68
CA LEU A 129 11.35 -7.17 15.86
C LEU A 129 11.00 -8.20 16.93
N ALA A 130 11.58 -8.05 18.12
CA ALA A 130 11.26 -8.91 19.24
C ALA A 130 9.89 -8.52 19.81
N ARG A 131 8.96 -9.48 19.81
CA ARG A 131 7.65 -9.38 20.48
C ARG A 131 6.89 -8.06 20.22
N PRO A 132 6.48 -7.78 18.97
CA PRO A 132 5.61 -6.66 18.67
C PRO A 132 4.27 -6.84 19.38
N ARG A 133 3.83 -5.80 20.11
CA ARG A 133 2.54 -5.74 20.82
C ARG A 133 1.47 -5.00 20.02
N GLY A 134 1.87 -3.96 19.28
CA GLY A 134 0.95 -3.11 18.55
C GLY A 134 1.58 -2.56 17.27
N LEU A 135 0.72 -2.29 16.29
CA LEU A 135 1.03 -1.51 15.11
C LEU A 135 0.16 -0.26 15.12
N HIS A 136 0.78 0.89 14.97
CA HIS A 136 0.11 2.18 14.87
C HIS A 136 0.43 2.78 13.51
N THR A 137 -0.60 3.32 12.86
CA THR A 137 -0.48 4.03 11.59
C THR A 137 -0.97 5.45 11.78
N ALA A 138 -0.29 6.39 11.14
CA ALA A 138 -0.67 7.80 11.15
C ALA A 138 -0.50 8.39 9.75
N PRO A 139 -1.37 9.32 9.32
CA PRO A 139 -1.17 10.05 8.09
C PRO A 139 0.11 10.86 8.15
N ALA A 140 0.86 10.88 7.05
CA ALA A 140 1.92 11.85 6.85
C ALA A 140 1.33 13.08 6.12
N GLY A 141 2.09 14.18 6.07
CA GLY A 141 1.69 15.38 5.31
C GLY A 141 1.70 15.22 3.78
N LEU A 142 2.11 14.05 3.28
CA LEU A 142 2.03 13.65 1.87
C LEU A 142 0.96 12.57 1.76
N GLU A 143 -0.02 12.76 0.89
CA GLU A 143 -1.17 11.85 0.75
C GLU A 143 -0.73 10.45 0.34
N SER A 144 0.30 10.34 -0.50
CA SER A 144 0.89 9.06 -0.93
C SER A 144 1.63 8.28 0.17
N THR A 145 1.77 8.81 1.40
CA THR A 145 2.59 8.21 2.45
C THR A 145 1.86 8.08 3.80
N SER A 146 2.11 6.97 4.48
CA SER A 146 1.62 6.68 5.83
C SER A 146 2.79 6.34 6.74
N LEU A 147 2.75 6.86 7.96
CA LEU A 147 3.73 6.58 9.00
C LEU A 147 3.32 5.31 9.74
N VAL A 148 4.25 4.38 9.91
CA VAL A 148 4.01 3.11 10.62
C VAL A 148 4.96 3.03 11.80
N LEU A 149 4.40 2.81 12.98
CA LEU A 149 5.13 2.60 14.22
C LEU A 149 4.74 1.25 14.82
N ALA A 150 5.70 0.34 14.91
CA ALA A 150 5.56 -0.90 15.66
C ALA A 150 6.06 -0.71 17.09
N THR A 151 5.21 -1.09 18.06
CA THR A 151 5.48 -0.99 19.49
C THR A 151 5.56 -2.39 20.09
N GLY A 152 6.54 -2.65 20.96
CA GLY A 152 6.81 -3.99 21.47
C GLY A 152 7.86 -3.99 22.57
N LEU A 153 8.78 -4.97 22.53
CA LEU A 153 10.05 -4.89 23.26
C LEU A 153 10.94 -3.83 22.60
N ASP A 154 11.01 -3.87 21.27
CA ASP A 154 11.71 -2.91 20.43
C ASP A 154 10.72 -1.96 19.76
N LEU A 155 11.16 -0.74 19.46
CA LEU A 155 10.40 0.22 18.65
C LEU A 155 10.95 0.24 17.23
N PHE A 156 10.06 0.21 16.25
CA PHE A 156 10.42 0.31 14.85
C PHE A 156 9.50 1.28 14.12
N TYR A 157 10.10 2.19 13.38
CA TYR A 157 9.41 3.23 12.64
C TYR A 157 9.81 3.15 11.17
N THR A 158 8.82 3.22 10.30
CA THR A 158 9.03 3.29 8.86
C THR A 158 7.93 4.11 8.19
N ARG A 159 8.18 4.57 6.96
CA ARG A 159 7.18 5.18 6.10
C ARG A 159 6.80 4.19 5.02
N VAL A 160 5.52 4.12 4.72
CA VAL A 160 4.96 3.20 3.74
C VAL A 160 4.17 4.00 2.72
N ALA A 161 4.34 3.67 1.44
CA ALA A 161 3.64 4.31 0.33
C ALA A 161 2.83 3.26 -0.45
N PRO A 162 1.57 2.99 -0.04
CA PRO A 162 0.76 1.91 -0.60
C PRO A 162 0.66 1.94 -2.14
N SER A 163 0.33 3.10 -2.70
CA SER A 163 0.16 3.29 -4.15
C SER A 163 1.41 3.87 -4.83
N LYS A 164 2.59 3.71 -4.21
CA LYS A 164 3.83 4.44 -4.53
C LYS A 164 3.69 5.95 -4.32
N THR A 165 4.82 6.64 -4.26
CA THR A 165 4.89 8.08 -4.01
C THR A 165 4.52 8.88 -5.26
N PHE A 166 3.21 9.06 -5.52
CA PHE A 166 2.74 9.84 -6.66
C PHE A 166 2.81 11.36 -6.46
N ASP A 167 2.90 11.82 -5.21
CA ASP A 167 3.06 13.25 -4.87
C ASP A 167 4.52 13.70 -4.88
N LEU A 168 5.46 12.78 -5.10
CA LEU A 168 6.89 13.05 -5.13
C LEU A 168 7.44 12.77 -6.52
N LEU A 169 8.41 13.58 -6.93
CA LEU A 169 9.20 13.26 -8.10
C LEU A 169 10.02 12.00 -7.83
N LYS A 170 10.17 11.13 -8.82
CA LYS A 170 10.98 9.91 -8.67
C LYS A 170 12.41 10.29 -8.32
N ASP A 171 13.01 9.53 -7.41
CA ASP A 171 14.43 9.70 -7.06
C ASP A 171 15.33 9.43 -8.27
N ASP A 172 14.94 8.50 -9.15
CA ASP A 172 15.67 8.13 -10.38
C ASP A 172 15.29 8.99 -11.60
N PHE A 173 14.80 10.21 -11.40
CA PHE A 173 14.41 11.07 -12.51
C PHE A 173 15.63 11.62 -13.27
N ASP A 174 15.70 11.38 -14.58
CA ASP A 174 16.82 11.84 -15.41
C ASP A 174 16.64 13.30 -15.84
N TYR A 175 17.15 14.20 -14.99
CA TYR A 175 17.17 15.64 -15.27
C TYR A 175 18.09 15.99 -16.45
N TYR A 176 19.13 15.20 -16.73
CA TYR A 176 20.07 15.47 -17.82
C TYR A 176 19.41 15.23 -19.18
N LEU A 177 18.61 14.17 -19.32
CA LEU A 177 17.87 13.90 -20.55
C LEU A 177 16.95 15.08 -20.92
N ILE A 178 16.14 15.56 -19.97
CA ILE A 178 15.17 16.63 -20.25
C ILE A 178 15.89 17.94 -20.58
N THR A 179 16.96 18.26 -19.86
CA THR A 179 17.74 19.48 -20.12
C THR A 179 18.41 19.44 -21.49
N ILE A 180 18.99 18.30 -21.90
CA ILE A 180 19.58 18.13 -23.25
C ILE A 180 18.52 18.26 -24.35
N VAL A 181 17.37 17.59 -24.20
CA VAL A 181 16.28 17.66 -25.19
C VAL A 181 15.75 19.09 -25.31
N LEU A 182 15.56 19.79 -24.18
CA LEU A 182 15.12 21.18 -24.18
C LEU A 182 16.13 22.09 -24.91
N ALA A 183 17.43 21.95 -24.60
CA ALA A 183 18.48 22.71 -25.25
C ALA A 183 18.53 22.42 -26.77
N ALA A 184 18.44 21.16 -27.16
CA ALA A 184 18.40 20.75 -28.56
C ALA A 184 17.18 21.34 -29.29
N LEU A 185 16.01 21.36 -28.65
CA LEU A 185 14.80 21.97 -29.22
C LEU A 185 14.98 23.48 -29.45
N ILE A 186 15.55 24.19 -28.47
CA ILE A 186 15.79 25.64 -28.59
C ILE A 186 16.72 25.95 -29.77
N VAL A 187 17.82 25.21 -29.90
CA VAL A 187 18.77 25.36 -31.01
C VAL A 187 18.11 25.03 -32.36
N ALA A 188 17.32 23.97 -32.42
CA ALA A 188 16.59 23.57 -33.62
C ALA A 188 15.56 24.63 -34.04
N THR A 189 14.82 25.21 -33.09
CA THR A 189 13.85 26.28 -33.36
C THR A 189 14.53 27.53 -33.90
N TYR A 190 15.63 27.98 -33.29
CA TYR A 190 16.38 29.15 -33.79
C TYR A 190 16.95 28.92 -35.19
N SER A 191 17.53 27.74 -35.42
CA SER A 191 18.07 27.37 -36.73
C SER A 191 16.97 27.38 -37.78
N THR A 192 15.82 26.75 -37.49
CA THR A 192 14.68 26.69 -38.41
C THR A 192 14.11 28.08 -38.70
N LYS A 193 13.96 28.95 -37.69
CA LYS A 193 13.51 30.34 -37.86
C LYS A 193 14.45 31.11 -38.80
N TYR A 194 15.76 30.95 -38.60
CA TYR A 194 16.77 31.60 -39.43
C TYR A 194 16.75 31.12 -40.89
N PHE A 195 16.60 29.81 -41.12
CA PHE A 195 16.48 29.28 -42.48
C PHE A 195 15.15 29.67 -43.14
N ALA A 196 14.05 29.69 -42.39
CA ALA A 196 12.73 30.07 -42.89
C ALA A 196 12.67 31.56 -43.29
N SER A 197 13.20 32.47 -42.45
CA SER A 197 13.23 33.90 -42.76
C SER A 197 14.06 34.19 -44.01
N ARG A 198 15.22 33.53 -44.16
CA ARG A 198 16.04 33.62 -45.37
C ARG A 198 15.33 33.08 -46.61
N LYS A 199 14.62 31.96 -46.49
CA LYS A 199 13.87 31.36 -47.60
C LYS A 199 12.71 32.27 -48.04
N MET A 200 11.96 32.84 -47.10
CA MET A 200 10.89 33.81 -47.40
C MET A 200 11.43 35.07 -48.09
N LEU A 201 12.55 35.63 -47.61
CA LEU A 201 13.12 36.83 -48.19
C LEU A 201 13.58 36.59 -49.64
N LYS A 202 14.20 35.44 -49.92
CA LYS A 202 14.55 35.04 -51.30
C LYS A 202 13.35 34.82 -52.22
N LEU A 203 12.22 34.37 -51.67
CA LEU A 203 10.97 34.18 -52.42
C LEU A 203 10.27 35.51 -52.73
N ALA A 204 10.30 36.46 -51.79
CA ALA A 204 9.70 37.78 -51.97
C ALA A 204 10.48 38.70 -52.92
N TRP A 205 11.77 38.42 -53.14
CA TRP A 205 12.66 39.20 -54.01
C TRP A 205 12.85 38.54 -55.39
N LYS A 206 11.94 37.63 -55.73
CA LYS A 206 11.78 37.06 -57.06
C LYS A 206 10.60 37.74 -57.74
#